data_AF-A0A4Y2SKH1-F1
#
_entry.id   AF-A0A4Y2SKH1-F1
#
_cell.length_a   1.000
_cell.length_b   1.000
_cell.length_c   1.000
_cell.angle_alpha   90.00
_cell.angle_beta   90.00
_cell.angle_gamma   90.00
#
_symmetry.space_group_name_H-M   'P 1'
#
loop_
_entity.id
_entity.type
_entity.pdbx_description
1 polymer ?
#
loop_
_entity_poly.entity_id
_entity_poly.type
_entity_poly.pdbx_seq_one_letter_code
_entity_poly.pdbx_strand_id
1 'polypeptide(L)'
;MGVESREACEKKLHNCTGMMQPVLNEVRYMFPVTQLEIEGMCKVWSHIMDCVRKYVTDCSSEEQRTKFNEAVSNSIDSVHAICSSERYRRGEHEG
;
A
#
# COMPACT_ATOMS: atom_id res chain seq x y z
N MET A 1 20.27 0.95 -14.55
CA MET A 1 19.99 -0.17 -13.64
C MET A 1 19.24 -1.21 -14.46
N GLY A 2 19.72 -2.46 -14.49
CA GLY A 2 19.06 -3.53 -15.25
C GLY A 2 17.90 -4.13 -14.46
N VAL A 3 16.88 -4.61 -15.17
CA VAL A 3 15.76 -5.35 -14.57
C VAL A 3 16.31 -6.65 -13.95
N GLU A 4 15.88 -6.96 -12.72
CA GLU A 4 16.28 -8.18 -12.02
C GLU A 4 15.82 -9.46 -12.74
N SER A 5 16.39 -10.60 -12.33
CA SER A 5 15.98 -11.91 -12.86
C SER A 5 14.51 -12.23 -12.53
N ARG A 6 13.86 -13.01 -13.39
CA ARG A 6 12.46 -13.42 -13.22
C ARG A 6 12.19 -14.07 -11.84
N GLU A 7 13.07 -14.96 -11.38
CA GLU A 7 12.91 -15.65 -10.09
C GLU A 7 12.96 -14.68 -8.90
N ALA A 8 13.89 -13.71 -8.92
CA ALA A 8 13.96 -12.67 -7.90
C ALA A 8 12.68 -11.82 -7.88
N CYS A 9 12.14 -11.52 -9.05
CA CYS A 9 10.90 -10.76 -9.22
C CYS A 9 9.67 -11.53 -8.74
N GLU A 10 9.55 -12.82 -9.05
CA GLU A 10 8.49 -13.69 -8.54
C GLU A 10 8.52 -13.76 -7.01
N LYS A 11 9.71 -13.89 -6.40
CA LYS A 11 9.88 -13.87 -4.95
C LYS A 11 9.47 -12.53 -4.34
N LYS A 12 9.87 -11.41 -4.94
CA LYS A 12 9.48 -10.06 -4.48
C LYS A 12 7.96 -9.89 -4.56
N LEU A 13 7.36 -10.26 -5.68
CA LEU A 13 5.91 -10.20 -5.86
C LEU A 13 5.18 -11.03 -4.80
N HIS A 14 5.59 -12.29 -4.61
CA HIS A 14 5.00 -13.18 -3.60
C HIS A 14 5.12 -12.61 -2.18
N ASN A 15 6.27 -12.01 -1.85
CA ASN A 15 6.46 -11.37 -0.55
C ASN A 15 5.50 -10.18 -0.37
N CYS A 16 5.34 -9.34 -1.38
CA CYS A 16 4.44 -8.19 -1.28
C CYS A 16 2.96 -8.61 -1.20
N THR A 17 2.54 -9.61 -1.97
CA THR A 17 1.15 -10.09 -1.93
C THR A 17 0.84 -10.83 -0.64
N GLY A 18 1.79 -11.57 -0.08
CA GLY A 18 1.65 -12.22 1.22
C GLY A 18 1.39 -11.24 2.37
N MET A 19 1.93 -10.02 2.29
CA MET A 19 1.67 -8.95 3.28
C MET A 19 0.20 -8.49 3.30
N MET A 20 -0.60 -8.81 2.29
CA MET A 20 -2.02 -8.46 2.24
C MET A 20 -2.87 -9.42 3.09
N GLN A 21 -2.39 -10.62 3.42
CA GLN A 21 -3.18 -11.61 4.18
C GLN A 21 -3.75 -11.07 5.50
N PRO A 22 -2.99 -10.36 6.36
CA PRO A 22 -3.54 -9.81 7.60
C PRO A 22 -4.65 -8.79 7.35
N VAL A 23 -4.56 -8.00 6.28
CA VAL A 23 -5.59 -7.00 5.93
C VAL A 23 -6.90 -7.68 5.54
N LEU A 24 -6.81 -8.75 4.74
CA LEU A 24 -7.99 -9.47 4.23
C LEU A 24 -8.65 -10.37 5.28
N ASN A 25 -7.87 -10.86 6.24
CA ASN A 25 -8.39 -11.75 7.30
C ASN A 25 -9.02 -11.00 8.47
N GLU A 26 -8.74 -9.70 8.61
CA GLU A 26 -9.15 -8.88 9.75
C GLU A 26 -10.03 -7.72 9.28
N VAL A 27 -11.33 -7.83 9.52
CA VAL A 27 -12.35 -6.86 9.07
C VAL A 27 -12.00 -5.42 9.48
N ARG A 28 -11.40 -5.25 10.67
CA ARG A 28 -10.94 -3.96 11.20
C ARG A 28 -9.90 -3.24 10.34
N TYR A 29 -9.17 -3.94 9.47
CA TYR A 29 -8.23 -3.32 8.54
C TYR A 29 -8.86 -3.05 7.17
N MET A 30 -9.97 -3.72 6.83
CA MET A 30 -10.74 -3.44 5.62
C MET A 30 -11.71 -2.27 5.82
N PHE A 31 -12.30 -2.20 7.01
CA PHE A 31 -13.27 -1.17 7.41
C PHE A 31 -12.88 -0.61 8.78
N PRO A 32 -11.77 0.17 8.86
CA PRO A 32 -11.35 0.75 10.14
C PRO A 32 -12.35 1.82 10.58
N VAL A 33 -12.87 1.69 11.79
CA VAL A 33 -13.86 2.62 12.37
C VAL A 33 -13.33 3.35 13.59
N THR A 34 -12.28 2.83 14.22
CA THR A 34 -11.59 3.50 15.32
C THR A 34 -10.24 4.05 14.87
N GLN A 35 -9.75 5.06 15.59
CA GLN A 35 -8.46 5.65 15.30
C GLN A 35 -7.30 4.64 15.39
N LEU A 36 -7.37 3.70 16.34
CA LEU A 36 -6.36 2.65 16.49
C LEU A 36 -6.33 1.71 15.27
N GLU A 37 -7.50 1.40 14.71
CA GLU A 37 -7.63 0.57 13.51
C GLU A 37 -7.13 1.31 12.26
N ILE A 38 -7.42 2.60 12.14
CA ILE A 38 -6.89 3.45 11.07
C ILE A 38 -5.36 3.47 11.12
N GLU A 39 -4.76 3.68 12.30
CA GLU A 39 -3.31 3.65 12.48
C GLU A 39 -2.70 2.29 12.14
N GLY A 40 -3.37 1.21 12.52
CA GLY A 40 -2.97 -0.16 12.17
C GLY A 40 -3.01 -0.40 10.66
N MET A 41 -4.12 -0.04 10.01
CA MET A 41 -4.29 -0.12 8.56
C MET A 41 -3.21 0.69 7.84
N CYS A 42 -2.95 1.93 8.28
CA CYS A 42 -1.95 2.81 7.68
C CYS A 42 -0.53 2.24 7.74
N LYS A 43 -0.14 1.62 8.86
CA LYS A 43 1.17 0.96 8.99
C LYS A 43 1.31 -0.22 8.03
N VAL A 44 0.29 -1.07 7.95
CA VAL A 44 0.31 -2.24 7.06
C VAL A 44 0.32 -1.80 5.60
N TRP A 45 -0.52 -0.83 5.24
CA TRP A 45 -0.58 -0.30 3.89
C TRP A 45 0.74 0.34 3.44
N SER A 46 1.40 1.12 4.30
CA SER A 46 2.71 1.70 4.00
C SER A 46 3.74 0.63 3.67
N HIS A 47 3.81 -0.44 4.47
CA HIS A 47 4.72 -1.55 4.22
C HIS A 47 4.45 -2.26 2.88
N ILE A 48 3.17 -2.47 2.54
CA ILE A 48 2.78 -3.08 1.27
C ILE A 48 3.19 -2.17 0.11
N MET A 49 2.91 -0.87 0.18
CA MET A 49 3.27 0.08 -0.89
C MET A 49 4.77 0.21 -1.08
N ASP A 50 5.56 0.22 -0.01
CA ASP A 50 7.01 0.25 -0.12
C ASP A 50 7.54 -1.04 -0.78
N CYS A 51 6.96 -2.19 -0.45
CA CYS A 51 7.29 -3.46 -1.10
C CYS A 51 6.98 -3.42 -2.61
N VAL A 52 5.76 -2.99 -2.97
CA VAL A 52 5.32 -2.92 -4.37
C VAL A 52 6.14 -1.91 -5.17
N ARG A 53 6.43 -0.72 -4.61
CA ARG A 53 7.31 0.28 -5.26
C ARG A 53 8.69 -0.28 -5.54
N LYS A 54 9.26 -1.03 -4.60
CA LYS A 54 10.56 -1.69 -4.80
C LYS A 54 10.48 -2.76 -5.89
N TYR A 55 9.44 -3.59 -5.88
CA TYR A 55 9.19 -4.56 -6.94
C TYR A 55 9.09 -3.88 -8.32
N VAL A 56 8.25 -2.86 -8.48
CA VAL A 56 8.10 -2.15 -9.76
C VAL A 56 9.41 -1.49 -10.20
N THR A 57 10.19 -0.96 -9.26
CA THR A 57 11.49 -0.35 -9.56
C THR A 57 12.51 -1.37 -10.07
N ASP A 58 12.56 -2.55 -9.46
CA ASP A 58 13.58 -3.55 -9.72
C ASP A 58 13.19 -4.51 -10.88
N CYS A 59 11.89 -4.70 -11.10
CA CYS A 59 11.35 -5.77 -11.94
C CYS A 59 10.54 -5.29 -13.15
N SER A 60 10.39 -3.99 -13.35
CA SER A 60 9.63 -3.44 -14.48
C SER A 60 10.48 -2.53 -15.35
N SER A 61 10.10 -2.40 -16.62
CA SER A 61 10.66 -1.38 -17.50
C SER A 61 10.25 0.02 -17.06
N GLU A 62 10.94 1.04 -17.57
CA GLU A 62 10.59 2.42 -17.29
C GLU A 62 9.16 2.77 -17.73
N GLU A 63 8.73 2.28 -18.90
CA GLU A 63 7.36 2.46 -19.39
C GLU A 63 6.33 1.82 -18.45
N GLN A 64 6.59 0.60 -18.00
CA GLN A 64 5.71 -0.11 -17.06
C GLN A 64 5.63 0.62 -15.72
N ARG A 65 6.76 1.15 -15.22
CA ARG A 65 6.81 1.93 -13.98
C ARG A 65 6.01 3.23 -14.09
N THR A 66 6.10 3.95 -15.21
CA THR A 66 5.31 5.16 -15.44
C THR A 66 3.82 4.85 -15.43
N LYS A 67 3.38 3.85 -16.20
CA LYS A 67 1.97 3.41 -16.23
C LYS A 67 1.47 2.97 -14.86
N PHE A 68 2.30 2.25 -14.10
CA PHE A 68 1.96 1.87 -12.72
C PHE A 68 1.73 3.11 -11.85
N ASN A 69 2.68 4.05 -11.83
CA ASN A 69 2.58 5.26 -11.01
C ASN A 69 1.34 6.10 -11.36
N GLU A 70 1.04 6.27 -12.64
CA GLU A 70 -0.17 6.96 -13.10
C GLU A 70 -1.44 6.28 -12.61
N ALA A 71 -1.51 4.95 -12.70
CA ALA A 71 -2.68 4.18 -12.30
C ALA A 71 -2.93 4.23 -10.78
N VAL A 72 -1.86 4.25 -9.97
CA VAL A 72 -1.99 4.15 -8.51
C VAL A 72 -2.01 5.50 -7.79
N SER A 73 -1.59 6.60 -8.42
CA SER A 73 -1.40 7.91 -7.75
C SER A 73 -2.63 8.34 -6.95
N ASN A 74 -3.81 8.37 -7.57
CA ASN A 74 -5.04 8.81 -6.90
C ASN A 74 -5.40 7.94 -5.68
N SER A 75 -5.11 6.63 -5.75
CA SER A 75 -5.39 5.71 -4.66
C SER A 75 -4.38 5.90 -3.51
N ILE A 76 -3.10 6.12 -3.85
CA ILE A 76 -2.03 6.43 -2.90
C ILE A 76 -2.35 7.74 -2.16
N ASP A 77 -2.77 8.78 -2.89
CA ASP A 77 -3.07 10.09 -2.31
C ASP A 77 -4.28 10.01 -1.36
N SER A 78 -5.30 9.24 -1.71
CA SER A 78 -6.46 9.00 -0.85
C SER A 78 -6.08 8.34 0.48
N VAL A 79 -5.27 7.27 0.44
CA VAL A 79 -4.84 6.59 1.66
C VAL A 79 -3.87 7.46 2.45
N HIS A 80 -2.97 8.19 1.77
CA HIS A 80 -2.10 9.15 2.43
C HIS A 80 -2.92 10.21 3.18
N ALA A 81 -3.98 10.76 2.58
CA ALA A 81 -4.86 11.71 3.23
C ALA A 81 -5.53 11.13 4.49
N ILE A 82 -6.01 9.88 4.44
CA ILE A 82 -6.54 9.19 5.63
C ILE A 82 -5.47 9.08 6.72
N CYS A 83 -4.27 8.61 6.35
CA CYS A 83 -3.17 8.33 7.27
C CYS A 83 -2.47 9.58 7.82
N SER A 84 -2.53 10.71 7.10
CA SER A 84 -1.90 11.98 7.49
C SER A 84 -2.89 12.96 8.12
N SER A 85 -4.21 12.78 7.95
CA SER A 85 -5.18 13.74 8.44
C SER A 85 -5.32 13.72 9.96
N GLU A 86 -5.28 14.91 10.56
CA GLU A 86 -5.69 15.09 11.96
C GLU A 86 -7.20 14.86 12.15
N ARG A 87 -7.99 15.03 11.08
CA ARG A 87 -9.46 14.90 11.07
C ARG A 87 -9.92 13.49 11.42
N TYR A 88 -9.25 12.46 10.88
CA TYR A 88 -9.49 11.07 11.30
C TYR A 88 -8.89 10.78 12.68
N ARG A 89 -7.71 11.35 12.99
CA ARG A 89 -7.03 11.25 14.31
C ARG A 89 -7.86 11.70 15.51
N ARG A 90 -8.86 12.56 15.32
CA ARG A 90 -9.65 13.15 16.40
C ARG A 90 -11.07 12.60 16.54
N GLY A 91 -11.44 11.56 15.78
CA GLY A 91 -12.77 10.94 15.88
C GLY A 91 -13.92 11.90 15.53
N GLU A 92 -13.69 12.86 14.63
CA GLU A 92 -14.76 13.71 14.11
C GLU A 92 -15.52 12.94 13.02
N HIS A 93 -16.42 12.06 13.46
CA HIS A 93 -17.63 11.77 12.70
C HIS A 93 -18.44 13.08 12.66
N GLU A 94 -18.28 13.87 11.60
CA GLU A 94 -19.27 14.90 11.27
C GLU A 94 -20.57 14.17 10.92
N GLY A 95 -21.63 14.49 11.69
CA GLY A 95 -22.95 13.86 11.62
C GLY A 95 -23.81 14.29 10.43
#